data_AF-A0A1C6AJ70-F1
#
_entry.id   AF-A0A1C6AJ70-F1
#
_cell.length_a   1.000
_cell.length_b   1.000
_cell.length_c   1.000
_cell.angle_alpha   90.00
_cell.angle_beta   90.00
_cell.angle_gamma   90.00
#
_symmetry.space_group_name_H-M   'P 1'
#
loop_
_entity.id
_entity.type
_entity.pdbx_description
1 polymer ?
#
loop_
_entity_poly.entity_id
_entity_poly.type
_entity_poly.pdbx_seq_one_letter_code
_entity_poly.pdbx_strand_id
1 'polypeptide(L)'
;MNKLKRFKIGLFTITLGMVLVGASFALADDKAVAEGIILPEELNETTAILTPSVAIAENEPTTQPEEWIDAVATAYCPCEICCGKWALNRPDGIVYTASGAIAEEGVTIAADWSVYSPGTILYIEGIGERTVQDRGGAISGQKIDVFFNSHEDALRFGRQEVRIKVISDTER
;
A
#
# COMPACT_ATOMS: atom_id res chain seq x y z
N MET A 1 41.06 -13.49 -37.41
CA MET A 1 40.94 -14.96 -37.23
C MET A 1 39.64 -15.24 -36.48
N ASN A 2 38.58 -15.51 -37.24
CA ASN A 2 37.23 -15.76 -36.74
C ASN A 2 37.11 -17.21 -36.26
N LYS A 3 36.69 -17.42 -35.02
CA LYS A 3 36.04 -18.68 -34.62
C LYS A 3 34.79 -18.38 -33.80
N LEU A 4 33.71 -18.16 -34.56
CA LEU A 4 32.33 -18.16 -34.13
C LEU A 4 32.01 -19.54 -33.52
N LYS A 5 31.79 -19.60 -32.20
CA LYS A 5 31.36 -20.83 -31.54
C LYS A 5 29.84 -20.98 -31.68
N ARG A 6 29.47 -22.21 -32.02
CA ARG A 6 28.18 -22.59 -32.60
C ARG A 6 27.12 -22.75 -31.52
N PHE A 7 26.00 -22.08 -31.77
CA PHE A 7 24.72 -22.16 -31.09
C PHE A 7 24.20 -23.61 -31.08
N LYS A 8 23.76 -24.12 -29.93
CA LYS A 8 22.91 -25.32 -29.83
C LYS A 8 21.64 -24.90 -29.09
N ILE A 9 20.58 -24.58 -29.84
CA ILE A 9 19.22 -24.41 -29.30
C ILE A 9 18.68 -25.81 -29.03
N GLY A 10 18.51 -26.16 -27.77
CA GLY A 10 17.77 -27.35 -27.37
C GLY A 10 16.28 -27.10 -27.57
N LEU A 11 15.69 -27.80 -28.54
CA LEU A 11 14.25 -27.87 -28.75
C LEU A 11 13.65 -28.74 -27.62
N PHE A 12 13.22 -28.12 -26.52
CA PHE A 12 12.45 -28.79 -25.46
C PHE A 12 10.97 -28.65 -25.78
N THR A 13 10.40 -29.67 -26.42
CA THR A 13 8.95 -29.83 -26.57
C THR A 13 8.34 -30.16 -25.21
N ILE A 14 7.69 -29.19 -24.57
CA ILE A 14 6.88 -29.43 -23.37
C ILE A 14 5.48 -29.84 -23.85
N THR A 15 5.16 -31.12 -23.73
CA THR A 15 3.81 -31.64 -23.98
C THR A 15 2.87 -31.17 -22.87
N LEU A 16 1.88 -30.37 -23.26
CA LEU A 16 0.75 -29.94 -22.44
C LEU A 16 -0.12 -31.16 -22.07
N GLY A 17 -0.01 -31.64 -20.84
CA GLY A 17 -0.88 -32.67 -20.26
C GLY A 17 -2.06 -32.04 -19.53
N MET A 18 -3.14 -31.73 -20.24
CA MET A 18 -4.41 -31.25 -19.70
C MET A 18 -5.23 -32.45 -19.20
N VAL A 19 -5.23 -32.71 -17.88
CA VAL A 19 -6.13 -33.68 -17.25
C VAL A 19 -7.38 -32.95 -16.77
N LEU A 20 -8.45 -33.09 -17.56
CA LEU A 20 -9.82 -32.75 -17.20
C LEU A 20 -10.40 -33.85 -16.29
N VAL A 21 -10.76 -33.50 -15.06
CA VAL A 21 -11.70 -34.28 -14.25
C VAL A 21 -12.94 -33.41 -14.01
N GLY A 22 -13.94 -33.56 -14.88
CA GLY A 22 -15.35 -33.37 -14.51
C GLY A 22 -15.90 -34.72 -14.05
N ALA A 23 -17.04 -34.87 -13.39
CA ALA A 23 -18.06 -33.96 -12.88
C ALA A 23 -18.85 -34.76 -11.83
N SER A 24 -19.52 -34.11 -10.87
CA SER A 24 -20.72 -34.65 -10.21
C SER A 24 -21.48 -33.49 -9.57
N PHE A 25 -22.39 -32.92 -10.35
CA PHE A 25 -23.47 -32.05 -9.87
C PHE A 25 -24.70 -32.95 -9.72
N ALA A 26 -25.16 -33.17 -8.49
CA ALA A 26 -26.40 -33.87 -8.22
C ALA A 26 -27.43 -32.84 -7.75
N LEU A 27 -28.47 -32.64 -8.55
CA LEU A 27 -29.73 -32.04 -8.13
C LEU A 27 -30.58 -33.09 -7.41
N ALA A 28 -31.28 -32.68 -6.36
CA ALA A 28 -32.62 -33.19 -6.08
C ALA A 28 -33.43 -32.08 -5.41
N ASP A 29 -34.57 -31.81 -6.02
CA ASP A 29 -35.64 -30.92 -5.58
C ASP A 29 -36.30 -31.41 -4.28
N ASP A 30 -36.82 -30.48 -3.48
CA ASP A 30 -38.07 -30.70 -2.75
C ASP A 30 -38.88 -29.41 -2.72
N LYS A 31 -40.11 -29.49 -3.27
CA LYS A 31 -41.18 -28.51 -3.13
C LYS A 31 -42.34 -29.16 -2.37
N ALA A 32 -42.81 -28.54 -1.30
CA ALA A 32 -44.22 -28.54 -0.87
C ALA A 32 -44.36 -27.54 0.29
N VAL A 33 -45.09 -26.42 0.17
CA VAL A 33 -46.55 -26.17 0.12
C VAL A 33 -46.94 -25.44 1.41
N ALA A 34 -47.65 -24.34 1.21
CA ALA A 34 -48.12 -23.38 2.19
C ALA A 34 -49.20 -23.94 3.12
N GLU A 35 -49.33 -23.35 4.31
CA GLU A 35 -50.61 -22.89 4.89
C GLU A 35 -50.34 -21.66 5.78
N GLY A 36 -51.23 -20.67 5.71
CA GLY A 36 -51.12 -19.40 6.44
C GLY A 36 -51.93 -19.37 7.75
N ILE A 37 -52.13 -18.12 8.21
CA ILE A 37 -53.03 -17.65 9.30
C ILE A 37 -52.49 -18.05 10.70
N ILE A 38 -52.27 -17.20 11.70
CA ILE A 38 -53.10 -16.14 12.33
C ILE A 38 -52.16 -15.22 13.16
N LEU A 39 -52.40 -13.90 13.11
CA LEU A 39 -52.02 -12.93 14.18
C LEU A 39 -53.18 -12.87 15.21
N PRO A 40 -52.86 -12.83 16.51
CA PRO A 40 -53.20 -11.65 17.33
C PRO A 40 -51.99 -11.30 18.22
N GLU A 41 -51.55 -10.05 18.35
CA GLU A 41 -52.16 -8.89 19.05
C GLU A 41 -52.44 -9.12 20.55
N GLU A 42 -51.95 -8.15 21.34
CA GLU A 42 -52.15 -7.83 22.77
C GLU A 42 -51.24 -8.57 23.79
N LEU A 43 -50.22 -7.88 24.31
CA LEU A 43 -50.24 -6.96 25.47
C LEU A 43 -50.19 -7.71 26.81
N ASN A 44 -49.01 -7.74 27.43
CA ASN A 44 -48.97 -7.66 28.90
C ASN A 44 -47.65 -7.08 29.45
N GLU A 45 -47.87 -6.11 30.34
CA GLU A 45 -47.05 -5.78 31.52
C GLU A 45 -45.74 -4.97 31.39
N THR A 46 -45.94 -3.65 31.36
CA THR A 46 -45.39 -2.68 32.31
C THR A 46 -44.49 -3.27 33.40
N THR A 47 -43.18 -3.07 33.26
CA THR A 47 -42.35 -2.68 34.40
C THR A 47 -41.47 -1.52 34.00
N ALA A 48 -41.80 -0.35 34.53
CA ALA A 48 -41.02 0.86 34.40
C ALA A 48 -39.65 0.68 35.05
N ILE A 49 -38.59 0.64 34.24
CA ILE A 49 -37.22 0.80 34.71
C ILE A 49 -36.78 2.22 34.32
N LEU A 50 -36.72 3.10 35.31
CA LEU A 50 -36.11 4.42 35.17
C LEU A 50 -34.61 4.23 34.99
N THR A 51 -34.15 4.03 33.75
CA THR A 51 -32.75 4.16 33.39
C THR A 51 -32.42 5.65 33.21
N PRO A 52 -31.37 6.19 33.84
CA PRO A 52 -30.91 7.54 33.53
C PRO A 52 -30.49 7.60 32.06
N SER A 53 -31.17 8.45 31.31
CA SER A 53 -30.83 8.85 29.94
C SER A 53 -29.50 9.62 29.98
N VAL A 54 -28.39 8.89 30.01
CA VAL A 54 -27.09 9.43 29.64
C VAL A 54 -27.15 9.65 28.14
N ALA A 55 -27.31 10.90 27.73
CA ALA A 55 -27.13 11.32 26.35
C ALA A 55 -25.68 11.01 25.98
N ILE A 56 -25.48 9.87 25.31
CA ILE A 56 -24.28 9.64 24.53
C ILE A 56 -24.43 10.59 23.35
N ALA A 57 -23.80 11.75 23.46
CA ALA A 57 -23.57 12.59 22.31
C ALA A 57 -22.70 11.78 21.36
N GLU A 58 -23.30 11.20 20.32
CA GLU A 58 -22.57 10.73 19.15
C GLU A 58 -21.87 11.94 18.55
N ASN A 59 -20.63 12.13 18.96
CA ASN A 59 -19.64 12.91 18.25
C ASN A 59 -19.36 12.19 16.94
N GLU A 60 -20.24 12.42 15.96
CA GLU A 60 -20.03 12.15 14.54
C GLU A 60 -18.59 12.58 14.19
N PRO A 61 -17.71 11.65 13.78
CA PRO A 61 -16.38 12.02 13.32
C PRO A 61 -16.56 12.88 12.07
N THR A 62 -16.29 14.18 12.21
CA THR A 62 -16.28 15.14 11.12
C THR A 62 -15.21 14.70 10.12
N THR A 63 -15.66 13.93 9.13
CA THR A 63 -14.81 13.40 8.08
C THR A 63 -14.47 14.58 7.17
N GLN A 64 -13.37 15.26 7.45
CA GLN A 64 -12.81 16.26 6.55
C GLN A 64 -12.63 15.59 5.19
N PRO A 65 -13.07 16.20 4.08
CA PRO A 65 -12.91 15.60 2.76
C PRO A 65 -11.44 15.29 2.55
N GLU A 66 -11.13 14.02 2.27
CA GLU A 66 -9.75 13.56 2.09
C GLU A 66 -9.12 14.26 0.87
N GLU A 67 -8.37 15.33 1.13
CA GLU A 67 -7.77 16.15 0.08
C GLU A 67 -6.58 15.43 -0.54
N TRP A 68 -6.69 15.15 -1.85
CA TRP A 68 -5.60 14.63 -2.64
C TRP A 68 -4.68 15.77 -3.09
N ILE A 69 -3.38 15.58 -2.92
CA ILE A 69 -2.34 16.50 -3.36
C ILE A 69 -1.63 15.88 -4.57
N ASP A 70 -1.51 16.63 -5.66
CA ASP A 70 -0.73 16.19 -6.81
C ASP A 70 0.77 16.40 -6.55
N ALA A 71 1.58 15.39 -6.83
CA ALA A 71 3.00 15.37 -6.56
C ALA A 71 3.78 14.66 -7.67
N VAL A 72 5.09 14.90 -7.72
CA VAL A 72 6.01 14.13 -8.57
C VAL A 72 6.71 13.07 -7.73
N ALA A 73 6.57 11.81 -8.11
CA ALA A 73 7.34 10.72 -7.53
C ALA A 73 8.51 10.33 -8.44
N THR A 74 9.68 10.17 -7.84
CA THR A 74 10.82 9.45 -8.41
C THR A 74 11.15 8.24 -7.55
N ALA A 75 12.18 7.49 -7.93
CA ALA A 75 12.71 6.42 -7.11
C ALA A 75 14.23 6.51 -6.98
N TYR A 76 14.72 6.05 -5.83
CA TYR A 76 16.13 5.91 -5.54
C TYR A 76 16.42 4.58 -4.85
N CYS A 77 17.69 4.22 -4.78
CA CYS A 77 18.13 2.98 -4.15
C CYS A 77 19.47 3.21 -3.44
N PRO A 78 19.96 2.23 -2.66
CA PRO A 78 21.22 2.31 -1.92
C PRO A 78 22.49 2.62 -2.72
N CYS A 79 22.47 2.51 -4.05
CA CYS A 79 23.69 2.49 -4.87
C CYS A 79 24.36 3.87 -4.99
N GLU A 80 25.63 3.88 -5.41
CA GLU A 80 26.42 5.09 -5.60
C GLU A 80 25.84 6.05 -6.65
N ILE A 81 25.12 5.54 -7.65
CA ILE A 81 24.49 6.37 -8.69
C ILE A 81 23.39 7.25 -8.06
N CYS A 82 22.60 6.69 -7.14
CA CYS A 82 21.50 7.38 -6.49
C CYS A 82 21.95 8.21 -5.28
N CYS A 83 22.82 7.64 -4.44
CA CYS A 83 23.21 8.23 -3.16
C CYS A 83 24.56 8.97 -3.18
N GLY A 84 25.33 8.87 -4.28
CA GLY A 84 26.67 9.44 -4.38
C GLY A 84 27.58 9.00 -3.23
N LYS A 85 28.25 9.97 -2.59
CA LYS A 85 29.14 9.72 -1.44
C LYS A 85 28.46 9.01 -0.26
N TRP A 86 27.14 9.10 -0.13
CA TRP A 86 26.37 8.46 0.95
C TRP A 86 26.20 6.96 0.75
N ALA A 87 26.55 6.43 -0.43
CA ALA A 87 26.66 5.00 -0.67
C ALA A 87 27.99 4.41 -0.15
N LEU A 88 28.98 5.26 0.10
CA LEU A 88 30.33 4.82 0.46
C LEU A 88 30.41 4.52 1.96
N ASN A 89 31.30 3.60 2.33
CA ASN A 89 31.65 3.27 3.73
C ASN A 89 30.47 2.80 4.61
N ARG A 90 29.67 1.85 4.10
CA ARG A 90 28.66 1.14 4.91
C ARG A 90 29.27 -0.16 5.45
N PRO A 91 29.80 -0.20 6.70
CA PRO A 91 30.55 -1.34 7.22
C PRO A 91 29.72 -2.63 7.35
N ASP A 92 28.39 -2.50 7.41
CA ASP A 92 27.38 -3.55 7.53
C ASP A 92 26.43 -3.60 6.32
N GLY A 93 26.64 -2.72 5.33
CA GLY A 93 25.74 -2.54 4.20
C GLY A 93 24.41 -1.85 4.56
N ILE A 94 24.24 -1.38 5.80
CA ILE A 94 23.00 -0.73 6.24
C ILE A 94 22.93 0.70 5.71
N VAL A 95 21.75 1.06 5.20
CA VAL A 95 21.46 2.41 4.71
C VAL A 95 20.72 3.16 5.80
N TYR A 96 21.33 4.22 6.31
CA TYR A 96 20.66 5.13 7.22
C TYR A 96 20.15 6.34 6.46
N THR A 97 18.87 6.64 6.65
CA THR A 97 18.18 7.82 6.15
C THR A 97 18.60 9.07 6.94
N ALA A 98 18.26 10.26 6.44
CA ALA A 98 18.53 11.50 7.16
C ALA A 98 17.87 11.60 8.54
N SER A 99 16.75 10.90 8.78
CA SER A 99 16.12 10.80 10.12
C SER A 99 16.86 9.85 11.07
N GLY A 100 17.82 9.05 10.57
CA GLY A 100 18.50 8.01 11.33
C GLY A 100 17.83 6.64 11.28
N ALA A 101 16.65 6.51 10.64
CA ALA A 101 16.02 5.21 10.39
C ALA A 101 16.81 4.40 9.35
N ILE A 102 16.71 3.07 9.42
CA ILE A 102 17.19 2.18 8.35
C ILE A 102 16.24 2.34 7.15
N ALA A 103 16.79 2.54 5.95
CA ALA A 103 15.99 2.62 4.74
C ALA A 103 15.42 1.24 4.39
N GLU A 104 14.10 1.17 4.21
CA GLU A 104 13.36 -0.07 3.97
C GLU A 104 12.39 0.12 2.81
N GLU A 105 12.46 -0.76 1.81
CA GLU A 105 11.54 -0.74 0.67
C GLU A 105 10.12 -1.00 1.14
N GLY A 106 9.16 -0.24 0.60
CA GLY A 106 7.77 -0.32 1.05
C GLY A 106 7.46 0.52 2.28
N VAL A 107 8.48 1.09 2.94
CA VAL A 107 8.31 2.00 4.09
C VAL A 107 8.89 3.37 3.77
N THR A 108 10.17 3.45 3.44
CA THR A 108 10.92 4.70 3.38
C THR A 108 10.63 5.51 2.12
N ILE A 109 10.40 6.81 2.29
CA ILE A 109 10.46 7.81 1.22
C ILE A 109 11.33 9.00 1.65
N ALA A 110 11.92 9.67 0.65
CA ALA A 110 12.53 10.99 0.83
C ALA A 110 11.54 12.09 0.43
N ALA A 111 11.50 13.18 1.17
CA ALA A 111 10.67 14.34 0.86
C ALA A 111 11.32 15.65 1.33
N ASP A 112 10.69 16.78 0.99
CA ASP A 112 11.05 18.09 1.54
C ASP A 112 10.56 18.22 2.98
N TRP A 113 11.47 18.29 3.95
CA TRP A 113 11.11 18.41 5.36
C TRP A 113 10.46 19.75 5.75
N SER A 114 10.51 20.77 4.88
CA SER A 114 9.73 22.00 5.09
C SER A 114 8.25 21.84 4.73
N VAL A 115 7.93 20.81 3.94
CA VAL A 115 6.57 20.47 3.51
C VAL A 115 6.01 19.32 4.35
N TYR A 116 6.79 18.26 4.52
CA TYR A 116 6.43 17.05 5.26
C TYR A 116 7.49 16.75 6.32
N SER A 117 7.13 16.90 7.60
CA SER A 117 8.03 16.62 8.70
C SER A 117 8.58 15.18 8.63
N PRO A 118 9.81 14.91 9.11
CA PRO A 118 10.26 13.53 9.26
C PRO A 118 9.28 12.77 10.19
N GLY A 119 8.83 11.60 9.74
CA GLY A 119 7.81 10.79 10.40
C GLY A 119 6.40 10.91 9.81
N THR A 120 6.12 11.89 8.95
CA THR A 120 4.82 11.99 8.25
C THR A 120 4.54 10.71 7.45
N ILE A 121 3.32 10.19 7.56
CA ILE A 121 2.86 9.05 6.77
C ILE A 121 2.05 9.58 5.58
N LEU A 122 2.49 9.22 4.37
CA LEU A 122 1.83 9.55 3.12
C LEU A 122 1.24 8.30 2.50
N TYR A 123 -0.03 8.34 2.11
CA TYR A 123 -0.61 7.34 1.23
C TYR A 123 -0.43 7.79 -0.21
N ILE A 124 0.27 6.99 -1.01
CA ILE A 124 0.49 7.27 -2.43
C ILE A 124 -0.45 6.39 -3.26
N GLU A 125 -1.28 7.01 -4.11
CA GLU A 125 -2.27 6.29 -4.91
C GLU A 125 -1.63 5.17 -5.74
N GLY A 126 -2.15 3.95 -5.61
CA GLY A 126 -1.64 2.76 -6.31
C GLY A 126 -0.34 2.16 -5.74
N ILE A 127 0.29 2.79 -4.75
CA ILE A 127 1.58 2.36 -4.16
C ILE A 127 1.42 2.00 -2.67
N GLY A 128 0.56 2.72 -1.95
CA GLY A 128 0.27 2.51 -0.53
C GLY A 128 0.97 3.50 0.40
N GLU A 129 0.93 3.21 1.70
CA GLU A 129 1.49 4.06 2.76
C GLU A 129 3.02 4.03 2.79
N ARG A 130 3.64 5.19 2.96
CA ARG A 130 5.08 5.37 3.12
C ARG A 130 5.36 6.41 4.19
N THR A 131 6.50 6.26 4.86
CA THR A 131 6.95 7.15 5.93
C THR A 131 8.07 8.04 5.42
N VAL A 132 7.93 9.35 5.63
CA VAL A 132 8.97 10.33 5.34
C VAL A 132 10.11 10.15 6.34
N GLN A 133 11.19 9.51 5.92
CA GLN A 133 12.36 9.25 6.77
C GLN A 133 13.64 9.85 6.21
N ASP A 134 13.68 10.14 4.91
CA ASP A 134 14.86 10.66 4.25
C ASP A 134 14.63 12.05 3.63
N ARG A 135 15.72 12.67 3.18
CA ARG A 135 15.71 13.90 2.39
C ARG A 135 16.83 13.89 1.37
N GLY A 136 16.59 14.50 0.21
CA GLY A 136 17.60 14.64 -0.84
C GLY A 136 17.69 16.08 -1.32
N GLY A 137 18.88 16.55 -1.69
CA GLY A 137 19.06 17.93 -2.17
C GLY A 137 18.26 18.26 -3.44
N ALA A 138 17.88 17.25 -4.22
CA ALA A 138 17.05 17.39 -5.42
C ALA A 138 15.55 17.09 -5.17
N ILE A 139 15.15 16.85 -3.91
CA ILE A 139 13.79 16.55 -3.49
C ILE A 139 13.28 17.74 -2.68
N SER A 140 12.54 18.64 -3.33
CA SER A 140 12.01 19.87 -2.73
C SER A 140 10.58 20.15 -3.23
N GLY A 141 9.76 20.79 -2.39
CA GLY A 141 8.35 21.07 -2.65
C GLY A 141 7.51 19.80 -2.70
N GLN A 142 6.56 19.74 -3.63
CA GLN A 142 5.66 18.59 -3.86
C GLN A 142 6.32 17.45 -4.64
N LYS A 143 7.53 17.08 -4.22
CA LYS A 143 8.30 15.97 -4.80
C LYS A 143 8.66 14.97 -3.73
N ILE A 144 8.49 13.70 -4.06
CA ILE A 144 8.87 12.56 -3.21
C ILE A 144 9.79 11.62 -3.98
N ASP A 145 10.65 10.90 -3.26
CA ASP A 145 11.54 9.87 -3.80
C ASP A 145 11.31 8.54 -3.07
N VAL A 146 10.86 7.52 -3.80
CA VAL A 146 10.51 6.22 -3.22
C VAL A 146 11.76 5.35 -3.13
N PHE A 147 12.02 4.80 -1.95
CA PHE A 147 13.16 3.92 -1.75
C PHE A 147 12.86 2.51 -2.27
N PHE A 148 13.81 1.99 -3.05
CA PHE A 148 13.85 0.60 -3.51
C PHE A 148 15.19 -0.03 -3.13
N ASN A 149 15.18 -1.33 -2.87
CA ASN A 149 16.38 -2.10 -2.56
C ASN A 149 17.31 -2.25 -3.78
N SER A 150 16.73 -2.30 -4.99
CA SER A 150 17.49 -2.48 -6.22
C SER A 150 17.42 -1.26 -7.14
N HIS A 151 18.53 -0.99 -7.84
CA HIS A 151 18.59 0.08 -8.83
C HIS A 151 17.68 -0.20 -10.03
N GLU A 152 17.51 -1.47 -10.39
CA GLU A 152 16.66 -1.83 -11.52
C GLU A 152 15.18 -1.59 -11.23
N ASP A 153 14.73 -1.89 -10.01
CA ASP A 153 13.35 -1.61 -9.59
C ASP A 153 13.09 -0.09 -9.55
N ALA A 154 14.04 0.69 -9.05
CA ALA A 154 13.96 2.15 -9.08
C ALA A 154 13.88 2.71 -10.52
N LEU A 155 14.65 2.14 -11.46
CA LEU A 155 14.57 2.53 -12.87
C LEU A 155 13.24 2.12 -13.51
N ARG A 156 12.71 0.93 -13.17
CA ARG A 156 11.41 0.46 -13.65
C ARG A 156 10.26 1.31 -13.11
N PHE A 157 10.37 1.79 -11.86
CA PHE A 157 9.44 2.75 -11.28
C PHE A 157 9.44 4.09 -12.03
N GLY A 158 10.63 4.60 -12.35
CA GLY A 158 10.82 5.82 -13.14
C GLY A 158 10.28 7.08 -12.46
N ARG A 159 10.08 8.14 -13.25
CA ARG A 159 9.45 9.38 -12.78
C ARG A 159 7.99 9.39 -13.21
N GLN A 160 7.08 9.69 -12.29
CA GLN A 160 5.65 9.74 -12.57
C GLN A 160 4.95 10.81 -11.74
N GLU A 161 3.83 11.31 -12.26
CA GLU A 161 2.90 12.13 -11.49
C GLU A 161 2.03 11.19 -10.66
N VAL A 162 1.87 11.52 -9.37
CA VAL A 162 1.09 10.74 -8.42
C VAL A 162 0.18 11.65 -7.62
N ARG A 163 -0.83 11.06 -7.01
CA ARG A 163 -1.67 11.72 -6.00
C ARG A 163 -1.35 11.14 -4.64
N ILE A 164 -1.24 12.01 -3.64
CA ILE A 164 -0.90 11.62 -2.27
C ILE A 164 -1.91 12.18 -1.27
N LYS A 165 -2.06 11.47 -0.16
CA LYS A 165 -2.77 11.93 1.04
C LYS A 165 -1.82 11.92 2.22
N VAL A 166 -1.96 12.91 3.09
CA VAL A 166 -1.31 12.90 4.40
C VAL A 166 -2.19 12.11 5.35
N ILE A 167 -1.70 10.98 5.84
CA ILE A 167 -2.43 10.10 6.76
C ILE A 167 -2.18 10.51 8.22
N SER A 168 -0.93 10.82 8.53
CA SER A 168 -0.55 11.41 9.81
C SER A 168 0.62 12.36 9.60
N ASP A 169 0.60 13.46 10.34
CA ASP A 169 1.73 14.38 10.42
C ASP A 169 2.17 14.45 11.88
N THR A 170 3.46 14.27 12.13
CA THR A 170 4.00 14.46 13.48
C THR A 170 4.14 15.97 13.65
N GLU A 171 3.37 16.56 14.57
CA GLU A 171 3.19 18.01 14.71
C GLU A 171 4.52 18.78 14.62
N ARG A 172 4.49 19.90 13.87
CA ARG A 172 5.61 20.81 13.60
C ARG A 172 6.14 21.52 14.84
#